data_AF-A0A3R7TQI2-F1
#
_entry.id   AF-A0A3R7TQI2-F1
#
_cell.length_a   1.000
_cell.length_b   1.000
_cell.length_c   1.000
_cell.angle_alpha   90.00
_cell.angle_beta   90.00
_cell.angle_gamma   90.00
#
_symmetry.space_group_name_H-M   'P 1'
#
loop_
_entity.id
_entity.type
_entity.pdbx_description
1 polymer ?
#
loop_
_entity_poly.entity_id
_entity_poly.type
_entity_poly.pdbx_seq_one_letter_code
_entity_poly.pdbx_strand_id
1 'polypeptide(L)' 'MWSNIVKHETAALKINLQELDRKNLCDLAFVTIDGKDAKDFDDAVFCIKHNDGYDLYVAIADVSL' A
#
# COMPACT_ATOMS: atom_id res chain seq x y z
N MET A 1 -17.48 2.25 -20.20
CA MET A 1 -16.22 2.95 -20.57
C MET A 1 -16.09 4.17 -19.65
N TRP A 2 -14.92 4.45 -19.09
CA TRP A 2 -14.71 5.58 -18.15
C TRP A 2 -14.97 6.94 -18.80
N SER A 3 -15.44 7.92 -18.02
CA SER A 3 -15.75 9.28 -18.49
C SER A 3 -14.48 10.05 -18.87
N ASN A 4 -14.62 11.07 -19.71
CA ASN A 4 -13.48 11.92 -20.08
C ASN A 4 -12.92 12.71 -18.90
N ILE A 5 -13.74 12.94 -17.86
CA ILE A 5 -13.32 13.60 -16.61
C ILE A 5 -12.37 12.67 -15.84
N VAL A 6 -12.79 11.43 -15.57
CA VAL A 6 -11.96 10.43 -14.87
C VAL A 6 -10.65 10.18 -15.60
N LYS A 7 -10.68 10.08 -16.94
CA LYS A 7 -9.45 9.91 -17.74
C LYS A 7 -8.49 11.09 -17.63
N HIS A 8 -8.99 12.32 -17.58
CA HIS A 8 -8.14 13.50 -17.41
C HIS A 8 -7.55 13.58 -16.00
N GLU A 9 -8.37 13.36 -14.97
CA GLU A 9 -7.93 13.40 -13.57
C GLU A 9 -6.84 12.35 -13.31
N THR A 10 -7.07 11.11 -13.75
CA THR A 10 -6.08 10.02 -13.60
C THR A 10 -4.79 10.26 -14.37
N ALA A 11 -4.84 10.87 -15.56
CA ALA A 11 -3.65 11.22 -16.33
C ALA A 11 -2.80 12.32 -15.66
N ALA A 12 -3.37 13.09 -14.74
CA ALA A 12 -2.71 14.17 -14.02
C ALA A 12 -2.12 13.73 -12.67
N LEU A 13 -2.33 12.48 -12.24
CA LEU A 13 -1.84 11.97 -10.96
C LEU A 13 -0.30 12.08 -10.87
N LYS A 14 0.16 12.80 -9.85
CA LYS A 14 1.57 12.90 -9.46
C LYS A 14 1.66 12.71 -7.96
N ILE A 15 2.37 11.67 -7.52
CA ILE A 15 2.56 11.40 -6.09
C ILE A 15 3.91 11.99 -5.67
N ASN A 16 3.89 12.97 -4.76
CA ASN A 16 5.09 13.44 -4.09
C ASN A 16 5.16 12.85 -2.67
N LEU A 17 5.99 11.82 -2.49
CA LEU A 17 6.13 11.12 -1.21
C LEU A 17 6.84 11.95 -0.13
N GLN A 18 7.51 13.05 -0.50
CA GLN A 18 8.32 13.86 0.42
C GLN A 18 7.48 14.84 1.25
N GLU A 19 6.24 15.10 0.84
CA GLU A 19 5.33 16.05 1.51
C GLU A 19 4.40 15.39 2.54
N LEU A 20 4.49 14.06 2.70
CA LEU A 20 3.61 13.30 3.57
C LEU A 20 4.28 13.05 4.93
N ASP A 21 3.63 13.48 6.02
CA ASP A 21 4.04 13.17 7.39
C ASP A 21 3.71 11.69 7.72
N ARG A 22 4.59 10.78 7.31
CA ARG A 22 4.43 9.33 7.49
C ARG A 22 5.59 8.73 8.26
N LYS A 23 5.28 7.74 9.09
CA LYS A 23 6.28 6.86 9.68
C LYS A 23 6.92 6.02 8.58
N ASN A 24 8.24 6.07 8.46
CA ASN A 24 9.00 5.19 7.58
C ASN A 24 9.05 3.77 8.18
N LEU A 25 8.52 2.79 7.44
CA LEU A 25 8.51 1.37 7.79
C LEU A 25 9.14 0.50 6.68
N CYS A 26 9.86 1.11 5.73
CA CYS A 26 10.43 0.42 4.57
C CYS A 26 11.46 -0.65 4.94
N ASP A 27 12.02 -0.62 6.15
CA ASP A 27 12.96 -1.64 6.65
C ASP A 27 12.26 -2.91 7.16
N LEU A 28 10.93 -2.89 7.33
CA LEU A 28 10.17 -4.09 7.71
C LEU A 28 9.90 -4.96 6.49
N ALA A 29 10.03 -6.28 6.66
CA ALA A 29 9.88 -7.26 5.58
C ALA A 29 8.40 -7.55 5.26
N PHE A 30 7.63 -6.52 4.91
CA PHE A 30 6.27 -6.67 4.40
C PHE A 30 6.26 -7.51 3.12
N VAL A 31 5.26 -8.38 3.02
CA VAL A 31 4.97 -9.17 1.82
C VAL A 31 3.50 -9.05 1.46
N THR A 32 3.20 -9.14 0.18
CA THR A 32 1.83 -9.31 -0.33
C THR A 32 1.65 -10.78 -0.73
N ILE A 33 0.44 -11.32 -0.60
CA ILE A 33 0.15 -12.73 -0.92
C ILE A 33 -1.08 -12.74 -1.80
N ASP A 34 -0.84 -12.78 -3.12
CA ASP A 34 -1.86 -12.53 -4.12
C ASP A 34 -1.98 -13.68 -5.13
N GLY A 35 -3.06 -13.62 -5.92
CA GLY A 35 -3.20 -14.48 -7.09
C GLY A 35 -2.12 -14.22 -8.14
N LYS A 36 -1.74 -15.26 -8.89
CA LYS A 36 -0.66 -15.21 -9.89
C LYS A 36 -0.76 -14.04 -10.89
N ASP A 37 -1.97 -13.66 -11.26
CA ASP A 37 -2.23 -12.64 -12.30
C ASP A 37 -2.66 -11.28 -11.72
N ALA A 38 -2.64 -11.12 -10.38
CA ALA A 38 -2.96 -9.86 -9.70
C ALA A 38 -1.93 -8.77 -10.01
N LYS A 39 -2.38 -7.51 -10.03
CA LYS A 39 -1.55 -6.34 -10.34
C LYS A 39 -1.80 -5.14 -9.42
N ASP A 40 -2.80 -5.27 -8.56
CA ASP A 40 -3.42 -4.29 -7.69
C ASP A 40 -3.27 -4.80 -6.24
N PHE A 41 -2.06 -4.67 -5.71
CA PHE A 41 -1.74 -5.13 -4.36
C PHE A 41 -2.17 -4.07 -3.34
N ASP A 42 -3.33 -4.29 -2.73
CA ASP A 42 -3.95 -3.34 -1.81
C ASP A 42 -3.50 -3.53 -0.35
N ASP A 43 -2.89 -4.66 -0.01
CA ASP A 43 -2.43 -4.96 1.34
C ASP A 43 -1.07 -5.64 1.39
N ALA A 44 -0.38 -5.47 2.51
CA ALA A 44 0.86 -6.16 2.82
C ALA A 44 0.90 -6.53 4.31
N VAL A 45 1.45 -7.70 4.61
CA VAL A 45 1.54 -8.23 5.98
C VAL A 45 2.99 -8.48 6.40
N PHE A 46 3.26 -8.24 7.68
CA PHE A 46 4.52 -8.58 8.33
C PHE A 46 4.23 -9.00 9.76
N CYS A 47 4.89 -10.05 10.24
CA CYS A 47 4.66 -10.58 11.58
C CYS A 47 5.99 -10.86 12.28
N ILE A 48 6.10 -10.39 13.53
CA ILE A 48 7.22 -10.72 14.42
C ILE A 48 6.67 -11.58 15.55
N LYS A 49 7.35 -12.70 15.81
CA LYS A 49 7.08 -13.56 16.96
C LYS A 49 7.87 -13.09 18.18
N HIS A 50 7.18 -13.02 19.31
CA HIS A 50 7.74 -12.81 20.64
C HIS A 50 7.59 -14.06 21.50
N ASN A 51 8.16 -14.05 22.70
CA ASN A 51 8.07 -15.19 23.63
C ASN A 51 6.64 -15.46 24.11
N ASP A 52 5.80 -14.43 24.16
CA ASP A 52 4.44 -14.41 24.69
C ASP A 52 3.36 -14.04 23.67
N GLY A 53 3.72 -13.88 22.39
CA GLY A 53 2.75 -13.47 21.38
C GLY A 53 3.37 -13.12 20.03
N TYR A 54 2.64 -12.29 19.29
CA TYR A 54 3.05 -11.80 17.98
C TYR A 54 2.62 -10.35 17.80
N ASP A 55 3.47 -9.56 17.17
CA ASP A 55 3.05 -8.30 16.56
C ASP A 55 2.74 -8.58 15.09
N LEU A 56 1.48 -8.38 14.71
CA LEU A 56 1.02 -8.44 13.32
C LEU A 56 0.83 -7.02 12.79
N TYR A 57 1.54 -6.71 11.71
CA TYR A 57 1.38 -5.50 10.95
C TYR A 57 0.59 -5.81 9.69
N VAL A 58 -0.43 -4.98 9.42
CA VAL A 58 -1.21 -4.99 8.18
C VAL A 58 -1.14 -3.59 7.61
N ALA A 59 -0.44 -3.43 6.48
CA ALA A 59 -0.36 -2.19 5.73
C ALA A 59 -1.41 -2.24 4.60
N ILE A 60 -2.22 -1.19 4.46
CA ILE A 60 -3.24 -1.07 3.41
C ILE A 60 -2.86 0.09 2.49
N ALA A 61 -3.07 -0.06 1.18
CA ALA A 61 -2.90 0.97 0.20
C ALA A 61 -3.74 2.20 0.59
N ASP A 62 -3.10 3.37 0.60
CA ASP A 62 -3.81 4.61 0.90
C ASP A 62 -4.47 5.16 -0.36
N VAL A 63 -5.67 4.66 -0.65
CA VAL A 63 -6.47 5.05 -1.82
C VAL A 63 -7.03 6.48 -1.68
N SER A 64 -6.94 7.09 -0.48
CA SER A 64 -7.48 8.43 -0.22
C SER A 64 -6.52 9.58 -0.56
N LEU A 65 -5.31 9.25 -1.01
CA LEU A 65 -4.25 10.22 -1.32
C LEU A 65 -4.54 11.10 -2.54
#